data_AF-A0A328TJ43-F1
#
_entry.id   AF-A0A328TJ43-F1
#
_cell.length_a   1.000
_cell.length_b   1.000
_cell.length_c   1.000
_cell.angle_alpha   90.00
_cell.angle_beta   90.00
_cell.angle_gamma   90.00
#
_symmetry.space_group_name_H-M   'P 1'
#
loop_
_entity.id
_entity.type
_entity.pdbx_description
1 polymer ?
#
loop_
_entity_poly.entity_id
_entity_poly.type
_entity_poly.pdbx_seq_one_letter_code
_entity_poly.pdbx_strand_id
1 'polypeptide(L)'
;MLTAIKAIATAIAATAASVAVPVGTPLAWPATTPPDGYAIMQGQAFDIAKYPKTAAAYPSGKLPDMRGQTIKGAPDGRTLLSLEADGIKSHSHTATATSTDLGTKTTSPFDHGTRTTSATDLGSKTTSVFDYGTKSTKKHKFRGCARPRLGYCNEKIRRK
;
A
#
# COMPACT_ATOMS: atom_id res chain seq x y z
N MET A 1 -40.48 -15.43 71.90
CA MET A 1 -39.04 -15.79 71.93
C MET A 1 -38.50 -16.02 70.52
N LEU A 2 -39.05 -16.97 69.73
CA LEU A 2 -38.54 -17.30 68.39
C LEU A 2 -38.58 -16.13 67.38
N THR A 3 -39.62 -15.30 67.44
CA THR A 3 -39.79 -14.10 66.61
C THR A 3 -38.74 -13.02 66.87
N ALA A 4 -38.34 -12.84 68.13
CA ALA A 4 -37.28 -11.89 68.50
C ALA A 4 -35.90 -12.37 68.02
N ILE A 5 -35.62 -13.67 68.14
CA ILE A 5 -34.38 -14.28 67.64
C ILE A 5 -34.30 -14.16 66.11
N LYS A 6 -35.43 -14.37 65.39
CA LYS A 6 -35.50 -14.17 63.94
C LYS A 6 -35.23 -12.70 63.57
N ALA A 7 -35.85 -11.76 64.27
CA ALA A 7 -35.66 -10.33 64.04
C ALA A 7 -34.20 -9.89 64.26
N ILE A 8 -33.55 -10.41 65.30
CA ILE A 8 -32.13 -10.14 65.59
C ILE A 8 -31.23 -10.79 64.53
N ALA A 9 -31.51 -12.03 64.11
CA ALA A 9 -30.76 -12.68 63.03
C ALA A 9 -30.90 -11.94 61.69
N THR A 10 -32.10 -11.43 61.37
CA THR A 10 -32.31 -10.58 60.18
C THR A 10 -31.58 -9.25 60.30
N ALA A 11 -31.57 -8.63 61.48
CA ALA A 11 -30.83 -7.38 61.71
C ALA A 11 -29.30 -7.58 61.62
N ILE A 12 -28.78 -8.69 62.12
CA ILE A 12 -27.35 -9.07 62.01
C ILE A 12 -26.99 -9.41 60.57
N ALA A 13 -27.84 -10.11 59.82
CA ALA A 13 -27.61 -10.34 58.38
C ALA A 13 -27.64 -9.03 57.58
N ALA A 14 -28.53 -8.10 57.92
CA ALA A 14 -28.59 -6.78 57.31
C ALA A 14 -27.39 -5.89 57.64
N THR A 15 -26.76 -6.06 58.81
CA THR A 15 -25.54 -5.33 59.20
C THR A 15 -24.26 -6.03 58.75
N ALA A 16 -24.22 -7.35 58.63
CA ALA A 16 -23.11 -8.06 57.99
C ALA A 16 -23.04 -7.75 56.49
N ALA A 17 -24.19 -7.53 55.86
CA ALA A 17 -24.27 -6.98 54.52
C ALA A 17 -23.73 -5.54 54.44
N SER A 18 -23.57 -4.80 55.55
CA SER A 18 -23.13 -3.39 55.57
C SER A 18 -21.62 -3.15 55.48
N VAL A 19 -20.81 -4.20 55.28
CA VAL A 19 -19.52 -4.08 54.54
C VAL A 19 -19.85 -4.09 53.03
N ALA A 20 -20.86 -3.31 52.64
CA ALA A 20 -21.74 -3.56 51.51
C ALA A 20 -21.18 -3.04 50.20
N VAL A 21 -21.32 -3.83 49.15
CA VAL A 21 -21.35 -3.27 47.79
C VAL A 21 -22.49 -2.23 47.73
N PRO A 22 -22.21 -0.96 47.37
CA PRO A 22 -23.24 0.06 47.23
C PRO A 22 -24.32 -0.33 46.21
N VAL A 23 -25.57 0.07 46.48
CA VAL A 23 -26.66 -0.12 45.52
C VAL A 23 -26.34 0.65 44.23
N GLY A 24 -26.46 -0.02 43.09
CA GLY A 24 -26.10 0.53 41.78
C GLY A 24 -24.70 0.13 41.30
N THR A 25 -23.90 -0.58 42.11
CA THR A 25 -22.64 -1.15 41.61
C THR A 25 -22.92 -2.34 40.69
N PRO A 26 -22.40 -2.36 39.45
CA PRO A 26 -22.44 -3.54 38.60
C PRO A 26 -21.57 -4.65 39.19
N LEU A 27 -22.16 -5.82 39.44
CA LEU A 27 -21.46 -6.99 39.96
C LEU A 27 -21.41 -8.10 38.92
N ALA A 28 -20.23 -8.69 38.73
CA ALA A 28 -20.08 -9.89 37.92
C ALA A 28 -20.68 -11.09 38.67
N TRP A 29 -21.50 -11.87 37.97
CA TRP A 29 -22.19 -13.02 38.55
C TRP A 29 -21.98 -14.27 37.66
N PRO A 30 -21.58 -15.42 38.22
CA PRO A 30 -21.20 -16.60 37.45
C PRO A 30 -22.38 -17.49 37.00
N ALA A 31 -23.62 -17.13 37.35
CA ALA A 31 -24.81 -17.90 36.99
C ALA A 31 -25.80 -17.10 36.15
N THR A 32 -26.70 -17.80 35.45
CA THR A 32 -27.74 -17.18 34.60
C THR A 32 -28.87 -16.54 35.40
N THR A 33 -29.09 -17.00 36.64
CA THR A 33 -30.07 -16.45 37.58
C THR A 33 -29.35 -15.64 38.67
N PRO A 34 -29.68 -14.35 38.86
CA PRO A 34 -29.12 -13.56 39.96
C PRO A 34 -29.71 -13.98 41.31
N PRO A 35 -29.02 -13.71 42.43
CA PRO A 35 -29.59 -13.90 43.76
C PRO A 35 -30.80 -12.97 44.00
N ASP A 36 -31.63 -13.31 44.99
CA ASP A 36 -32.74 -12.47 45.41
C ASP A 36 -32.26 -11.06 45.79
N GLY A 37 -33.00 -10.06 45.31
CA GLY A 37 -32.68 -8.64 45.51
C GLY A 37 -31.73 -8.03 44.47
N TYR A 38 -31.22 -8.83 43.51
CA TYR A 38 -30.40 -8.36 42.40
C TYR A 38 -31.16 -8.48 41.06
N ALA A 39 -30.73 -7.69 40.08
CA ALA A 39 -31.25 -7.74 38.72
C ALA A 39 -30.10 -7.85 37.72
N ILE A 40 -30.28 -8.62 36.64
CA ILE A 40 -29.34 -8.64 35.52
C ILE A 40 -29.46 -7.32 34.76
N MET A 41 -28.34 -6.69 34.41
CA MET A 41 -28.30 -5.40 33.71
C MET A 41 -28.42 -5.58 32.19
N GLN A 42 -29.64 -5.46 31.65
CA GLN A 42 -29.97 -5.72 30.24
C GLN A 42 -30.64 -4.52 29.55
N GLY A 43 -30.44 -3.32 30.08
CA GLY A 43 -31.07 -2.14 29.49
C GLY A 43 -32.52 -1.91 29.89
N GLN A 44 -33.08 -2.65 30.85
CA GLN A 44 -34.49 -2.55 31.24
C GLN A 44 -34.79 -1.29 32.05
N ALA A 45 -36.04 -0.80 31.94
CA ALA A 45 -36.57 0.23 32.82
C ALA A 45 -36.93 -0.34 34.21
N PHE A 46 -36.96 0.52 35.21
CA PHE A 46 -37.41 0.19 36.57
C PHE A 46 -38.24 1.33 37.17
N ASP A 47 -39.04 0.99 38.17
CA ASP A 47 -39.85 1.97 38.90
C ASP A 47 -38.97 2.77 39.89
N ILE A 48 -38.78 4.06 39.58
CA ILE A 48 -37.97 5.00 40.37
C ILE A 48 -38.55 5.20 41.78
N ALA A 49 -39.88 5.20 41.93
CA ALA A 49 -40.53 5.40 43.23
C ALA A 49 -40.36 4.16 44.13
N LYS A 50 -40.41 2.96 43.53
CA LYS A 50 -40.20 1.70 44.25
C LYS A 50 -38.73 1.45 44.62
N TYR A 51 -37.79 1.92 43.80
CA TYR A 51 -36.35 1.68 43.98
C TYR A 51 -35.53 2.99 44.08
N PRO A 52 -35.74 3.81 45.13
CA PRO A 52 -35.12 5.14 45.24
C PRO A 52 -33.59 5.10 45.34
N LYS A 53 -33.02 4.06 45.96
CA LYS A 53 -31.55 3.89 46.03
C LYS A 53 -30.95 3.57 44.66
N THR A 54 -31.64 2.77 43.84
CA THR A 54 -31.22 2.48 42.47
C THR A 54 -31.38 3.72 41.58
N ALA A 55 -32.44 4.50 41.78
CA ALA A 55 -32.65 5.76 41.07
C ALA A 55 -31.59 6.82 41.39
N ALA A 56 -31.04 6.84 42.60
CA ALA A 56 -29.91 7.70 42.94
C ALA A 56 -28.66 7.37 42.09
N ALA A 57 -28.43 6.10 41.77
CA ALA A 57 -27.35 5.67 40.89
C ALA A 57 -27.69 5.82 39.39
N TYR A 58 -28.95 5.60 39.03
CA TYR A 58 -29.43 5.63 37.65
C TYR A 58 -30.69 6.52 37.52
N PRO A 59 -30.54 7.85 37.45
CA PRO A 59 -31.68 8.78 37.50
C PRO A 59 -32.64 8.69 36.31
N SER A 60 -32.20 8.10 35.20
CA SER A 60 -33.04 7.88 34.00
C SER A 60 -34.14 6.84 34.22
N GLY A 61 -34.13 6.09 35.33
CA GLY A 61 -35.04 4.97 35.55
C GLY A 61 -34.76 3.76 34.66
N LYS A 62 -33.58 3.70 34.04
CA LYS A 62 -33.15 2.60 33.16
C LYS A 62 -31.77 2.11 33.55
N LEU A 63 -31.64 0.80 33.72
CA LEU A 63 -30.34 0.18 33.91
C LEU A 63 -29.53 0.21 32.60
N PRO A 64 -28.20 0.37 32.65
CA PRO A 64 -27.34 0.11 31.50
C PRO A 64 -27.51 -1.33 30.98
N ASP A 65 -27.30 -1.54 29.67
CA ASP A 65 -27.14 -2.88 29.12
C ASP A 65 -25.65 -3.24 29.16
N MET A 66 -25.29 -4.18 30.03
CA MET A 66 -23.89 -4.57 30.25
C MET A 66 -23.48 -5.81 29.46
N ARG A 67 -24.36 -6.38 28.63
CA ARG A 67 -24.03 -7.55 27.81
C ARG A 67 -22.99 -7.18 26.76
N GLY A 68 -21.89 -7.92 26.75
CA GLY A 68 -20.75 -7.65 25.85
C GLY A 68 -19.96 -6.38 26.19
N GLN A 69 -20.20 -5.76 27.35
CA GLN A 69 -19.51 -4.54 27.77
C GLN A 69 -18.38 -4.85 28.76
N THR A 70 -17.30 -4.08 28.66
CA THR A 70 -16.22 -4.05 29.66
C THR A 70 -16.26 -2.73 30.41
N ILE A 71 -16.20 -2.77 31.74
CA ILE A 71 -16.18 -1.55 32.55
C ILE A 71 -14.83 -0.86 32.39
N LYS A 72 -14.86 0.38 31.91
CA LYS A 72 -13.70 1.27 31.79
C LYS A 72 -13.93 2.46 32.72
N GLY A 73 -12.91 2.80 33.54
CA GLY A 73 -12.94 4.04 34.32
C GLY A 73 -13.14 5.22 33.38
N ALA A 74 -14.06 6.12 33.71
CA ALA A 74 -14.35 7.27 32.87
C ALA A 74 -13.14 8.22 32.87
N PRO A 75 -12.47 8.44 31.72
CA PRO A 75 -11.44 9.46 31.62
C PRO A 75 -12.07 10.85 31.64
N ASP A 76 -11.24 11.88 31.88
CA ASP A 76 -11.67 13.27 31.79
C ASP A 76 -12.29 13.59 30.42
N GLY A 77 -13.35 14.40 30.44
CA GLY A 77 -14.08 14.80 29.22
C GLY A 77 -15.04 13.75 28.66
N ARG A 78 -15.14 12.55 29.26
CA ARG A 78 -16.10 11.53 28.85
C ARG A 78 -17.30 11.44 29.82
N THR A 79 -18.50 11.46 29.26
CA THR A 79 -19.75 11.33 30.04
C THR A 79 -19.84 9.96 30.71
N LEU A 80 -20.27 9.93 31.97
CA LEU A 80 -20.55 8.68 32.69
C LEU A 80 -21.61 7.85 31.94
N LEU A 81 -21.45 6.52 32.00
CA LEU A 81 -22.32 5.54 31.33
C LEU A 81 -22.36 5.63 29.79
N SER A 82 -21.49 6.42 29.15
CA SER A 82 -21.33 6.41 27.69
C SER A 82 -20.63 5.12 27.22
N LEU A 83 -21.01 4.62 26.05
CA LEU A 83 -20.38 3.45 25.43
C LEU A 83 -19.18 3.86 24.56
N GLU A 84 -18.14 3.01 24.52
CA GLU A 84 -17.03 3.12 23.56
C GLU A 84 -17.12 1.91 22.65
N ALA A 85 -17.02 2.10 21.34
CA ALA A 85 -16.74 0.99 20.44
C ALA A 85 -15.29 0.50 20.66
N ASP A 86 -15.01 -0.75 20.31
CA ASP A 86 -13.64 -1.21 20.18
C ASP A 86 -12.90 -0.42 19.10
N GLY A 87 -11.59 -0.34 19.25
CA GLY A 87 -10.75 0.44 18.35
C GLY A 87 -9.34 -0.09 18.32
N ILE A 88 -8.88 -0.47 17.14
CA ILE A 88 -7.48 -0.83 16.93
C ILE A 88 -6.69 0.48 16.84
N LYS A 89 -5.66 0.60 17.67
CA LYS A 89 -4.76 1.76 17.62
C LYS A 89 -4.11 1.84 16.24
N SER A 90 -4.02 3.06 15.70
CA SER A 90 -3.30 3.31 14.45
C SER A 90 -1.90 2.70 14.50
N HIS A 91 -1.58 1.89 13.51
CA HIS A 91 -0.29 1.23 13.37
C HIS A 91 0.02 0.99 11.89
N SER A 92 1.30 0.76 11.59
CA SER A 92 1.79 0.36 10.28
C SER A 92 2.69 -0.87 10.40
N HIS A 93 2.91 -1.54 9.28
CA HIS A 93 3.82 -2.68 9.18
C HIS A 93 4.91 -2.37 8.17
N THR A 94 6.12 -2.86 8.43
CA THR A 94 7.10 -3.02 7.36
C THR A 94 6.74 -4.28 6.58
N ALA A 95 6.84 -4.21 5.26
CA ALA A 95 6.62 -5.35 4.38
C ALA A 95 7.78 -5.42 3.39
N THR A 96 8.20 -6.64 3.06
CA THR A 96 9.23 -6.88 2.05
C THR A 96 8.69 -7.87 1.02
N ALA A 97 9.12 -7.74 -0.23
CA ALA A 97 8.84 -8.69 -1.29
C ALA A 97 10.16 -9.23 -1.83
N THR A 98 10.24 -10.54 -2.02
CA THR A 98 11.42 -11.18 -2.62
C THR A 98 11.36 -11.03 -4.14
N SER A 99 12.52 -10.75 -4.75
CA SER A 99 12.64 -10.75 -6.20
C SER A 99 12.28 -12.12 -6.76
N THR A 100 11.48 -12.16 -7.83
CA THR A 100 11.10 -13.38 -8.52
C THR A 100 11.49 -13.27 -9.98
N ASP A 101 12.34 -14.19 -10.45
CA ASP A 101 12.67 -14.31 -11.86
C ASP A 101 11.58 -15.11 -12.59
N LEU A 102 10.95 -14.50 -13.60
CA LEU A 102 9.88 -15.12 -14.42
C LEU A 102 10.44 -15.96 -15.57
N GLY A 103 11.76 -15.94 -15.77
CA GLY A 103 12.47 -16.60 -16.85
C GLY A 103 12.18 -16.00 -18.23
N THR A 104 12.79 -16.60 -19.25
CA THR A 104 12.57 -16.22 -20.65
C THR A 104 11.33 -16.93 -21.21
N LYS A 105 10.49 -16.22 -21.97
CA LYS A 105 9.38 -16.82 -22.73
C LYS A 105 9.73 -16.86 -24.21
N THR A 106 9.44 -17.98 -24.86
CA THR A 106 9.55 -18.11 -26.32
C THR A 106 8.19 -17.84 -26.94
N THR A 107 8.14 -16.97 -27.93
CA THR A 107 6.91 -16.72 -28.70
C THR A 107 6.65 -17.85 -29.68
N SER A 108 5.41 -18.00 -30.13
CA SER A 108 5.10 -18.88 -31.26
C SER A 108 5.84 -18.43 -32.53
N PRO A 109 6.27 -19.37 -33.41
CA PRO A 109 6.91 -19.03 -34.69
C PRO A 109 5.98 -18.21 -35.59
N PHE A 110 6.54 -17.23 -36.31
CA PHE A 110 5.86 -16.50 -37.37
C PHE A 110 6.65 -16.64 -38.69
N ASP A 111 6.02 -17.18 -39.73
CA ASP A 111 6.62 -17.37 -41.06
C ASP A 111 6.08 -16.30 -42.02
N HIS A 112 6.99 -15.52 -42.61
CA HIS A 112 6.67 -14.50 -43.61
C HIS A 112 6.45 -15.07 -45.02
N GLY A 113 6.69 -16.37 -45.22
CA GLY A 113 6.65 -17.02 -46.53
C GLY A 113 7.76 -16.54 -47.47
N THR A 114 7.70 -17.01 -48.72
CA THR A 114 8.65 -16.61 -49.78
C THR A 114 7.95 -15.66 -50.78
N ARG A 115 8.53 -14.49 -51.03
CA ARG A 115 8.13 -13.61 -52.14
C ARG A 115 9.14 -13.73 -53.29
N THR A 116 8.68 -14.18 -54.44
CA THR A 116 9.42 -14.13 -55.70
C THR A 116 9.22 -12.76 -56.37
N THR A 117 10.31 -12.06 -56.68
CA THR A 117 10.29 -10.83 -57.49
C THR A 117 10.89 -11.12 -58.86
N SER A 118 10.30 -10.57 -59.92
CA SER A 118 10.67 -10.86 -61.31
C SER A 118 11.70 -9.90 -61.93
N ALA A 119 12.27 -8.94 -61.18
CA ALA A 119 13.27 -8.00 -61.72
C ALA A 119 14.22 -7.47 -60.65
N THR A 120 15.51 -7.42 -60.96
CA THR A 120 16.53 -6.73 -60.13
C THR A 120 16.41 -5.22 -60.35
N ASP A 121 15.87 -4.50 -59.37
CA ASP A 121 15.94 -3.03 -59.32
C ASP A 121 17.24 -2.63 -58.60
N LEU A 122 18.20 -2.08 -59.36
CA LEU A 122 19.48 -1.59 -58.82
C LEU A 122 19.42 -0.14 -58.34
N GLY A 123 18.25 0.52 -58.42
CA GLY A 123 18.07 1.93 -58.10
C GLY A 123 18.83 2.86 -59.05
N SER A 124 18.33 4.09 -59.19
CA SER A 124 19.00 5.12 -59.98
C SER A 124 20.19 5.69 -59.20
N LYS A 125 21.41 5.48 -59.70
CA LYS A 125 22.63 6.08 -59.10
C LYS A 125 23.00 7.36 -59.86
N THR A 126 22.91 8.50 -59.19
CA THR A 126 23.46 9.77 -59.69
C THR A 126 24.89 9.95 -59.19
N THR A 127 25.86 10.03 -60.09
CA THR A 127 27.23 10.49 -59.78
C THR A 127 27.37 11.95 -60.19
N SER A 128 27.59 12.86 -59.25
CA SER A 128 27.94 14.25 -59.53
C SER A 128 29.43 14.46 -59.29
N VAL A 129 30.09 15.05 -60.29
CA VAL A 129 31.47 15.58 -60.34
C VAL A 129 32.47 14.73 -61.16
N PHE A 130 32.78 15.20 -62.38
CA PHE A 130 34.00 14.91 -63.12
C PHE A 130 34.91 16.14 -63.02
N ASP A 131 36.03 16.04 -62.31
CA ASP A 131 37.03 17.11 -62.19
C ASP A 131 38.07 16.96 -63.32
N TYR A 132 38.06 17.89 -64.28
CA TYR A 132 39.17 18.05 -65.23
C TYR A 132 40.18 19.03 -64.61
N GLY A 133 41.04 18.52 -63.74
CA GLY A 133 42.03 19.31 -63.00
C GLY A 133 42.81 20.34 -63.84
N THR A 134 43.24 21.42 -63.18
CA THR A 134 43.85 22.61 -63.76
C THR A 134 45.15 22.32 -64.53
N LYS A 135 45.19 22.60 -65.84
CA LYS A 135 46.41 22.52 -66.65
C LYS A 135 47.15 23.86 -66.67
N SER A 136 48.35 23.90 -66.09
CA SER A 136 49.27 25.04 -66.19
C SER A 136 50.19 24.87 -67.40
N THR A 137 50.17 25.84 -68.32
CA THR A 137 51.05 25.85 -69.51
C THR A 137 52.37 26.54 -69.20
N LYS A 138 53.49 25.80 -69.15
CA LYS A 138 54.82 26.42 -69.10
C LYS A 138 55.23 26.89 -70.51
N LYS A 139 55.48 28.20 -70.66
CA LYS A 139 56.05 28.78 -71.90
C LYS A 139 57.47 28.22 -72.10
N HIS A 140 57.66 27.34 -73.08
CA HIS A 140 58.99 26.92 -73.50
C HIS A 140 59.63 27.99 -74.40
N LYS A 141 60.80 28.48 -73.99
CA LYS A 141 61.65 29.39 -74.75
C LYS A 141 62.29 28.63 -75.91
N PHE A 142 61.85 28.90 -77.14
CA PHE A 142 62.50 28.37 -78.35
C PHE A 142 63.93 28.90 -78.43
N ARG A 143 64.91 28.02 -78.19
CA ARG A 143 66.30 28.25 -78.60
C ARG A 143 66.47 27.64 -79.98
N GLY A 144 66.64 28.49 -80.99
CA GLY A 144 66.92 28.04 -82.35
C GLY A 144 68.24 27.27 -82.39
N CYS A 145 68.19 26.00 -82.78
CA CYS A 145 69.38 25.23 -83.11
C CYS A 145 69.85 25.61 -84.52
N ALA A 146 71.08 26.12 -84.61
CA ALA A 146 71.85 26.10 -85.85
C ALA A 146 72.01 24.63 -86.28
N ARG A 147 71.58 24.32 -87.52
CA ARG A 147 71.61 22.98 -88.12
C ARG A 147 73.05 22.50 -88.33
N PRO A 148 73.37 21.24 -87.97
CA PRO A 148 74.34 20.45 -88.71
C PRO A 148 73.64 19.52 -89.71
N ARG A 149 74.27 19.45 -90.88
CA ARG A 149 74.04 18.54 -92.00
C ARG A 149 74.11 17.07 -91.59
N LEU A 150 73.28 16.27 -92.26
CA LEU A 150 73.43 14.84 -92.55
C LEU A 150 73.52 13.86 -91.36
N GLY A 151 72.60 12.88 -91.38
CA GLY A 151 72.97 11.50 -91.05
C GLY A 151 72.14 10.84 -89.96
N TYR A 152 71.32 9.90 -90.42
CA TYR A 152 70.95 8.65 -89.76
C TYR A 152 70.11 8.68 -88.46
N CYS A 153 68.86 8.20 -88.61
CA CYS A 153 68.14 7.52 -87.54
C CYS A 153 68.96 6.34 -87.01
N ASN A 154 69.09 6.21 -85.70
CA ASN A 154 69.23 4.91 -85.08
C ASN A 154 68.56 4.85 -83.70
N GLU A 155 67.68 3.86 -83.61
CA GLU A 155 67.07 3.26 -82.43
C GLU A 155 68.03 3.18 -81.23
N LYS A 156 67.59 3.55 -80.02
CA LYS A 156 67.80 2.70 -78.83
C LYS A 156 66.97 3.12 -77.62
N ILE A 157 66.10 2.20 -77.27
CA ILE A 157 65.33 2.05 -76.05
C ILE A 157 66.26 1.94 -74.81
N ARG A 158 65.83 2.56 -73.68
CA ARG A 158 66.19 2.30 -72.25
C ARG A 158 67.62 2.68 -71.79
N ARG A 159 67.89 3.15 -70.57
CA ARG A 159 67.18 3.21 -69.27
C ARG A 159 67.91 4.25 -68.39
N LYS A 160 67.16 4.89 -67.48
CA LYS A 160 67.51 6.00 -66.56
C LYS A 160 67.55 7.38 -67.20
#